data_AF-A0A2V8C3L7-F1
#
_entry.id   AF-A0A2V8C3L7-F1
#
_cell.length_a   1.000
_cell.length_b   1.000
_cell.length_c   1.000
_cell.angle_alpha   90.00
_cell.angle_beta   90.00
_cell.angle_gamma   90.00
#
_symmetry.space_group_name_H-M   'P 1'
#
loop_
_entity.id
_entity.type
_entity.pdbx_description
1 polymer ?
#
loop_
_entity_poly.entity_id
_entity_poly.type
_entity_poly.pdbx_seq_one_letter_code
_entity_poly.pdbx_strand_id
1 'polypeptide(L)'
;MKLANPLGVGLALGNRFATIAGERLTVLHDDLELLGDIERQLSIYRDDMKRGFELRITAVEKVLADMEGRGDRFFEETLRLGRFTDLLNRSRIQKEFEDKVVADASAQIERRVTELIDWLVDQDFRQWEAVTRKLSERHREHASRVLGAPEVGSFHHDRSRLMDSVGREAQRVVDTYDKRLEGETIADQAQIAVAAAAAAGGAAVGLGTIVTIAASTAAADITGILLASVVLGVGFLIIPARRRRAKATLQEKIVALRIQLSTALRTEFERAQEQSAHRLSDAIAPYGRFVRAEEQRWRDAQRTLATLRDQMTGTLAQLAQPADAA
;
A
#
# COMPACT_ATOMS: atom_id res chain seq x y z
N MET A 1 -9.41 41.42 57.33
CA MET A 1 -9.72 40.24 56.49
C MET A 1 -10.56 40.60 55.25
N LYS A 2 -9.98 41.21 54.21
CA LYS A 2 -10.71 41.49 52.94
C LYS A 2 -10.33 40.56 51.78
N LEU A 3 -9.19 39.86 51.88
CA LEU A 3 -8.66 39.01 50.81
C LEU A 3 -8.98 37.51 50.97
N ALA A 4 -9.40 37.05 52.15
CA ALA A 4 -9.69 35.64 52.40
C ALA A 4 -10.87 35.12 51.56
N ASN A 5 -11.93 35.92 51.43
CA ASN A 5 -13.12 35.55 50.64
C ASN A 5 -12.82 35.42 49.12
N PRO A 6 -12.19 36.40 48.44
CA PRO A 6 -11.85 36.25 47.02
C PRO A 6 -10.81 35.14 46.76
N LEU A 7 -9.88 34.88 47.68
CA LEU A 7 -8.94 33.74 47.57
C LEU A 7 -9.66 32.39 47.71
N GLY A 8 -10.65 32.29 48.60
CA GLY A 8 -11.50 31.09 48.73
C GLY A 8 -12.32 30.81 47.47
N VAL A 9 -12.92 31.84 46.86
CA VAL A 9 -13.61 31.71 45.57
C VAL A 9 -12.64 31.31 44.46
N GLY A 10 -11.44 31.89 44.44
CA GLY A 10 -10.37 31.54 43.49
C GLY A 10 -9.95 30.07 43.60
N LEU A 11 -9.81 29.52 44.82
CA LEU A 11 -9.52 28.11 45.05
C LEU A 11 -10.68 27.20 44.60
N ALA A 12 -11.92 27.56 44.88
CA ALA A 12 -13.09 26.80 44.43
C ALA A 12 -13.18 26.73 42.90
N LEU A 13 -12.96 27.87 42.22
CA LEU A 13 -12.89 27.94 40.76
C LEU A 13 -11.69 27.14 40.23
N GLY A 14 -10.52 27.25 40.84
CA GLY A 14 -9.32 26.51 40.46
C GLY A 14 -9.52 25.00 40.53
N ASN A 15 -10.12 24.49 41.60
CA ASN A 15 -10.45 23.07 41.74
C ASN A 15 -11.48 22.60 40.70
N ARG A 16 -12.48 23.44 40.42
CA ARG A 16 -13.47 23.17 39.36
C ARG A 16 -12.81 23.05 37.98
N PHE A 17 -11.98 24.02 37.60
CA PHE A 17 -11.27 23.97 36.32
C PHE A 17 -10.23 22.85 36.24
N ALA A 18 -9.61 22.48 37.37
CA ALA A 18 -8.70 21.33 37.42
C ALA A 18 -9.43 20.00 37.17
N THR A 19 -10.66 19.85 37.67
CA THR A 19 -11.53 18.70 37.40
C THR A 19 -11.87 18.62 35.92
N ILE A 20 -12.32 19.74 35.33
CA ILE A 20 -12.64 19.83 33.90
C ILE A 20 -11.41 19.51 33.03
N ALA A 21 -10.23 20.01 33.39
CA ALA A 21 -8.99 19.70 32.67
C ALA A 21 -8.66 18.19 32.73
N GLY A 22 -8.84 17.54 33.89
CA GLY A 22 -8.63 16.11 34.05
C GLY A 22 -9.58 15.26 33.21
N GLU A 23 -10.86 15.61 33.19
CA GLU A 23 -11.87 14.94 32.35
C GLU A 23 -11.51 15.03 30.86
N ARG A 24 -11.11 16.22 30.38
CA ARG A 24 -10.70 16.43 28.99
C ARG A 24 -9.44 15.65 28.63
N LEU A 25 -8.43 15.67 29.50
CA LEU A 25 -7.21 14.91 29.30
C LEU A 25 -7.47 13.40 29.24
N THR A 26 -8.45 12.90 29.99
CA THR A 26 -8.87 11.49 29.91
C THR A 26 -9.44 11.17 28.53
N VAL A 27 -10.36 11.99 28.02
CA VAL A 27 -10.93 11.80 26.66
C VAL A 27 -9.87 11.92 25.57
N LEU A 28 -8.93 12.86 25.71
CA LEU A 28 -7.85 13.05 24.73
C LEU A 28 -6.84 11.91 24.75
N HIS A 29 -6.53 11.35 25.91
CA HIS A 29 -5.69 10.16 26.03
C HIS A 29 -6.31 8.98 25.27
N ASP A 30 -7.59 8.76 25.51
CA ASP A 30 -8.45 7.81 24.81
C ASP A 30 -8.40 7.99 23.28
N ASP A 31 -8.44 9.24 22.80
CA ASP A 31 -8.37 9.56 21.37
C ASP A 31 -6.97 9.32 20.78
N LEU A 32 -5.91 9.61 21.53
CA LEU A 32 -4.52 9.34 21.14
C LEU A 32 -4.24 7.84 21.05
N GLU A 33 -4.78 7.04 21.96
CA GLU A 33 -4.66 5.59 21.92
C GLU A 33 -5.29 5.01 20.65
N LEU A 34 -6.50 5.46 20.30
CA LEU A 34 -7.16 5.09 19.04
C LEU A 34 -6.30 5.46 17.83
N LEU A 35 -5.79 6.68 17.77
CA LEU A 35 -4.96 7.13 16.65
C LEU A 35 -3.67 6.30 16.54
N GLY A 36 -3.02 6.04 17.66
CA GLY A 36 -1.82 5.19 17.70
C GLY A 36 -2.10 3.74 17.28
N ASP A 37 -3.25 3.20 17.63
CA ASP A 37 -3.69 1.90 17.14
C ASP A 37 -3.89 1.87 15.63
N ILE A 38 -4.55 2.89 15.06
CA ILE A 38 -4.77 2.99 13.61
C ILE A 38 -3.43 3.07 12.88
N GLU A 39 -2.50 3.89 13.38
CA GLU A 39 -1.14 4.02 12.84
C GLU A 39 -0.38 2.67 12.89
N ARG A 40 -0.48 1.91 13.99
CA ARG A 40 0.11 0.57 14.09
C ARG A 40 -0.51 -0.42 13.11
N GLN A 41 -1.84 -0.44 13.00
CA GLN A 41 -2.56 -1.31 12.05
C GLN A 41 -2.17 -1.00 10.60
N LEU A 42 -2.00 0.28 10.27
CA LEU A 42 -1.52 0.70 8.96
C LEU A 42 -0.11 0.20 8.63
N SER A 43 0.78 0.16 9.62
CA SER A 43 2.12 -0.41 9.44
C SER A 43 2.05 -1.91 9.16
N ILE A 44 1.26 -2.66 9.93
CA ILE A 44 1.09 -4.11 9.75
C ILE A 44 0.49 -4.40 8.37
N TYR A 45 -0.56 -3.67 7.99
CA TYR A 45 -1.17 -3.74 6.67
C TYR A 45 -0.14 -3.55 5.56
N ARG A 46 0.74 -2.54 5.65
CA ARG A 46 1.77 -2.30 4.63
C ARG A 46 2.70 -3.51 4.46
N ASP A 47 3.07 -4.16 5.55
CA ASP A 47 3.93 -5.35 5.49
C ASP A 47 3.20 -6.59 4.95
N ASP A 48 1.92 -6.77 5.33
CA ASP A 48 1.05 -7.81 4.77
C ASP A 48 0.86 -7.64 3.26
N MET A 49 0.68 -6.41 2.81
CA MET A 49 0.56 -6.06 1.40
C MET A 49 1.82 -6.43 0.63
N LYS A 50 3.00 -6.09 1.15
CA LYS A 50 4.28 -6.47 0.53
C LYS A 50 4.40 -7.99 0.38
N ARG A 51 4.14 -8.75 1.46
CA ARG A 51 4.17 -10.22 1.41
C ARG A 51 3.15 -10.78 0.42
N GLY A 52 1.95 -10.24 0.40
CA GLY A 52 0.87 -10.66 -0.48
C GLY A 52 1.15 -10.39 -1.96
N PHE A 53 1.86 -9.30 -2.26
CA PHE A 53 2.40 -8.99 -3.58
C PHE A 53 3.48 -9.99 -3.99
N GLU A 54 4.48 -10.25 -3.13
CA GLU A 54 5.56 -11.21 -3.44
C GLU A 54 5.01 -12.60 -3.81
N LEU A 55 4.00 -13.07 -3.07
CA LEU A 55 3.36 -14.36 -3.37
C LEU A 55 2.74 -14.39 -4.77
N ARG A 56 2.13 -13.28 -5.20
CA ARG A 56 1.40 -13.18 -6.47
C ARG A 56 2.32 -12.94 -7.65
N ILE A 57 3.34 -12.10 -7.49
CA ILE A 57 4.36 -11.94 -8.53
C ILE A 57 5.12 -13.24 -8.77
N THR A 58 5.36 -14.06 -7.72
CA THR A 58 5.93 -15.41 -7.87
C THR A 58 5.08 -16.28 -8.80
N ALA A 59 3.74 -16.15 -8.78
CA ALA A 59 2.87 -16.89 -9.68
C ALA A 59 3.02 -16.44 -11.14
N VAL A 60 3.30 -15.16 -11.40
CA VAL A 60 3.63 -14.62 -12.73
C VAL A 60 5.00 -15.14 -13.19
N GLU A 61 6.01 -15.05 -12.32
CA GLU A 61 7.36 -15.55 -12.63
C GLU A 61 7.36 -17.05 -12.94
N LYS A 62 6.51 -17.83 -12.26
CA LYS A 62 6.35 -19.25 -12.53
C LYS A 62 5.87 -19.52 -13.96
N VAL A 63 4.94 -18.72 -14.50
CA VAL A 63 4.48 -18.90 -15.89
C VAL A 63 5.63 -18.71 -16.88
N LEU A 64 6.51 -17.74 -16.62
CA LEU A 64 7.71 -17.50 -17.43
C LEU A 64 8.74 -18.63 -17.31
N ALA A 65 8.94 -19.16 -16.11
CA ALA A 65 9.81 -20.32 -15.89
C ALA A 65 9.27 -21.59 -16.58
N ASP A 66 7.95 -21.81 -16.54
CA ASP A 66 7.30 -22.92 -17.25
C ASP A 66 7.44 -22.77 -18.77
N MET A 67 7.37 -21.53 -19.29
CA MET A 67 7.65 -21.21 -20.69
C MET A 67 9.10 -21.51 -21.08
N GLU A 68 10.07 -21.18 -20.22
CA GLU A 68 11.49 -21.53 -20.41
C GLU A 68 11.67 -23.05 -20.54
N GLY A 69 11.09 -23.81 -19.62
CA GLY A 69 11.15 -25.27 -19.63
C GLY A 69 10.46 -25.89 -20.86
N ARG A 70 9.40 -25.29 -21.39
CA ARG A 70 8.79 -25.71 -22.68
C ARG A 70 9.74 -25.44 -23.85
N GLY A 71 10.41 -24.30 -23.86
CA GLY A 71 11.38 -23.95 -24.90
C GLY A 71 12.60 -24.86 -24.90
N ASP A 72 13.09 -25.23 -23.71
CA ASP A 72 14.17 -26.19 -23.55
C ASP A 72 13.85 -27.54 -24.19
N ARG A 73 12.65 -28.07 -23.91
CA ARG A 73 12.14 -29.32 -24.51
C ARG A 73 11.95 -29.19 -26.01
N PHE A 74 11.38 -28.08 -26.48
CA PHE A 74 11.22 -27.81 -27.90
C PHE A 74 12.56 -27.89 -28.64
N PHE A 75 13.63 -27.29 -28.11
CA PHE A 75 14.95 -27.38 -28.75
C PHE A 75 15.56 -28.78 -28.72
N GLU A 76 15.29 -29.57 -27.69
CA GLU A 76 15.76 -30.96 -27.63
C GLU A 76 15.08 -31.87 -28.65
N GLU A 77 13.78 -31.67 -28.86
CA GLU A 77 12.96 -32.47 -29.77
C GLU A 77 13.13 -32.03 -31.24
N THR A 78 13.14 -30.72 -31.49
CA THR A 78 13.21 -30.13 -32.83
C THR A 78 14.61 -30.24 -33.44
N LEU A 79 15.67 -30.10 -32.63
CA LEU A 79 17.07 -30.15 -33.10
C LEU A 79 17.67 -31.56 -33.02
N ARG A 80 16.86 -32.62 -33.20
CA ARG A 80 17.35 -33.99 -33.35
C ARG A 80 18.01 -34.20 -34.72
N LEU A 81 19.07 -34.99 -34.74
CA LEU A 81 19.92 -35.32 -35.91
C LEU A 81 19.17 -35.92 -37.12
N GLY A 82 17.86 -36.22 -37.02
CA GLY A 82 17.07 -36.83 -38.08
C GLY A 82 16.14 -35.90 -38.88
N ARG A 83 15.99 -34.61 -38.48
CA ARG A 83 14.97 -33.70 -39.06
C ARG A 83 15.54 -32.46 -39.76
N PHE A 84 16.66 -32.58 -40.47
CA PHE A 84 17.31 -31.44 -41.14
C PHE A 84 16.46 -30.73 -42.21
N THR A 85 15.59 -31.46 -42.90
CA THR A 85 14.70 -30.89 -43.94
C THR A 85 13.59 -30.03 -43.34
N ASP A 86 13.10 -30.39 -42.15
CA ASP A 86 12.11 -29.58 -41.41
C ASP A 86 12.70 -28.24 -40.96
N LEU A 87 14.02 -28.20 -40.72
CA LEU A 87 14.72 -26.98 -40.29
C LEU A 87 14.82 -25.91 -41.39
N LEU A 88 14.54 -26.26 -42.66
CA LEU A 88 14.52 -25.32 -43.77
C LEU A 88 13.23 -24.49 -43.83
N ASN A 89 12.17 -24.94 -43.17
CA ASN A 89 10.89 -24.23 -43.16
C ASN A 89 10.78 -23.32 -41.92
N ARG A 90 11.27 -22.08 -42.08
CA ARG A 90 11.20 -21.04 -41.04
C ARG A 90 9.81 -20.88 -40.44
N SER A 91 8.81 -20.76 -41.31
CA SER A 91 7.42 -20.48 -40.91
C SER A 91 6.84 -21.59 -40.05
N ARG A 92 7.18 -22.85 -40.36
CA ARG A 92 6.73 -24.00 -39.59
C ARG A 92 7.37 -24.04 -38.21
N ILE A 93 8.69 -23.84 -38.11
CA ILE A 93 9.39 -23.86 -36.82
C ILE A 93 8.91 -22.72 -35.92
N GLN A 94 8.72 -21.52 -36.49
CA GLN A 94 8.18 -20.38 -35.75
C GLN A 94 6.78 -20.70 -35.19
N LYS A 95 5.88 -21.21 -36.03
CA LYS A 95 4.53 -21.59 -35.59
C LYS A 95 4.56 -22.68 -34.52
N GLU A 96 5.37 -23.73 -34.69
CA GLU A 96 5.50 -24.78 -33.68
C GLU A 96 6.10 -24.25 -32.36
N PHE A 97 6.99 -23.25 -32.41
CA PHE A 97 7.53 -22.59 -31.23
C PHE A 97 6.44 -21.76 -30.52
N GLU A 98 5.67 -20.96 -31.27
CA GLU A 98 4.52 -20.22 -30.74
C GLU A 98 3.50 -21.17 -30.09
N ASP A 99 3.12 -22.26 -30.77
CA ASP A 99 2.14 -23.22 -30.26
C ASP A 99 2.63 -24.01 -29.04
N LYS A 100 3.91 -24.42 -29.00
CA LYS A 100 4.43 -25.33 -27.96
C LYS A 100 5.12 -24.63 -26.80
N VAL A 101 5.76 -23.49 -27.05
CA VAL A 101 6.58 -22.78 -26.04
C VAL A 101 5.76 -21.66 -25.43
N VAL A 102 5.25 -20.75 -26.26
CA VAL A 102 4.42 -19.63 -25.82
C VAL A 102 3.09 -20.17 -25.32
N ALA A 103 2.41 -20.96 -26.15
CA ALA A 103 1.14 -21.60 -25.84
C ALA A 103 0.17 -20.59 -25.20
N ASP A 104 -0.27 -20.86 -23.96
CA ASP A 104 -1.17 -20.01 -23.18
C ASP A 104 -0.45 -19.11 -22.16
N ALA A 105 0.88 -18.95 -22.25
CA ALA A 105 1.67 -18.15 -21.31
C ALA A 105 1.17 -16.70 -21.21
N SER A 106 0.88 -16.05 -22.35
CA SER A 106 0.36 -14.68 -22.37
C SER A 106 -0.95 -14.56 -21.59
N ALA A 107 -1.92 -15.43 -21.86
CA ALA A 107 -3.21 -15.45 -21.19
C ALA A 107 -3.10 -15.87 -19.71
N GLN A 108 -2.13 -16.72 -19.36
CA GLN A 108 -1.83 -17.04 -17.97
C GLN A 108 -1.27 -15.82 -17.22
N ILE A 109 -0.31 -15.09 -17.80
CA ILE A 109 0.26 -13.88 -17.20
C ILE A 109 -0.82 -12.83 -16.97
N GLU A 110 -1.66 -12.54 -17.98
CA GLU A 110 -2.77 -11.59 -17.86
C GLU A 110 -3.73 -11.95 -16.72
N ARG A 111 -4.10 -13.25 -16.61
CA ARG A 111 -4.93 -13.74 -15.51
C ARG A 111 -4.26 -13.53 -14.15
N ARG A 112 -2.97 -13.84 -14.02
CA ARG A 112 -2.24 -13.64 -12.76
C ARG A 112 -2.10 -12.18 -12.37
N VAL A 113 -1.92 -11.28 -13.34
CA VAL A 113 -1.92 -9.84 -13.09
C VAL A 113 -3.31 -9.35 -12.67
N THR A 114 -4.37 -9.83 -13.33
CA THR A 114 -5.75 -9.50 -12.95
C THR A 114 -6.06 -9.97 -11.53
N GLU A 115 -5.70 -11.21 -11.17
CA GLU A 115 -5.83 -11.74 -9.81
C GLU A 115 -5.04 -10.91 -8.76
N LEU A 116 -3.91 -10.34 -9.16
CA LEU A 116 -3.13 -9.43 -8.31
C LEU A 116 -3.85 -8.11 -8.10
N ILE A 117 -4.40 -7.51 -9.15
CA ILE A 117 -5.15 -6.26 -9.10
C ILE A 117 -6.41 -6.43 -8.27
N ASP A 118 -7.20 -7.47 -8.55
CA ASP A 118 -8.42 -7.78 -7.81
C ASP A 118 -8.13 -7.90 -6.31
N TRP A 119 -7.05 -8.63 -5.96
CA TRP A 119 -6.62 -8.74 -4.57
C TRP A 119 -6.20 -7.41 -3.97
N LEU A 120 -5.44 -6.57 -4.69
CA LEU A 120 -4.99 -5.25 -4.22
C LEU A 120 -6.18 -4.35 -3.88
N VAL A 121 -7.15 -4.26 -4.79
CA VAL A 121 -8.40 -3.52 -4.61
C VAL A 121 -9.20 -4.05 -3.42
N ASP A 122 -9.28 -5.37 -3.29
CA ASP A 122 -9.96 -6.03 -2.19
C ASP A 122 -9.33 -5.72 -0.81
N GLN A 123 -7.99 -5.66 -0.75
CA GLN A 123 -7.27 -5.31 0.47
C GLN A 123 -7.45 -3.84 0.84
N ASP A 124 -7.38 -2.94 -0.14
CA ASP A 124 -7.61 -1.51 0.08
C ASP A 124 -9.03 -1.26 0.62
N PHE A 125 -10.05 -1.86 -0.02
CA PHE A 125 -11.43 -1.77 0.45
C PHE A 125 -11.61 -2.28 1.89
N ARG A 126 -11.07 -3.48 2.21
CA ARG A 126 -11.15 -4.05 3.56
C ARG A 126 -10.48 -3.16 4.61
N GLN A 127 -9.38 -2.51 4.24
CA GLN A 127 -8.68 -1.59 5.14
C GLN A 127 -9.52 -0.34 5.43
N TRP A 128 -10.17 0.24 4.41
CA TRP A 128 -11.09 1.37 4.58
C TRP A 128 -12.29 0.99 5.46
N GLU A 129 -12.88 -0.18 5.25
CA GLU A 129 -13.97 -0.67 6.08
C GLU A 129 -13.54 -0.85 7.54
N ALA A 130 -12.36 -1.42 7.77
CA ALA A 130 -11.82 -1.63 9.12
C ALA A 130 -11.60 -0.31 9.88
N VAL A 131 -11.03 0.70 9.23
CA VAL A 131 -10.82 2.02 9.87
C VAL A 131 -12.14 2.74 10.09
N THR A 132 -13.05 2.71 9.11
CA THR A 132 -14.38 3.33 9.22
C THR A 132 -15.16 2.74 10.39
N ARG A 133 -15.14 1.40 10.54
CA ARG A 133 -15.77 0.70 11.67
C ARG A 133 -15.16 1.14 13.00
N LYS A 134 -13.84 1.17 13.11
CA LYS A 134 -13.14 1.54 14.35
C LYS A 134 -13.42 2.99 14.78
N LEU A 135 -13.44 3.91 13.83
CA LEU A 135 -13.82 5.31 14.07
C LEU A 135 -15.28 5.43 14.52
N SER A 136 -16.18 4.71 13.86
CA SER A 136 -17.61 4.72 14.19
C SER A 136 -17.90 4.14 15.57
N GLU A 137 -17.23 3.07 15.95
CA GLU A 137 -17.33 2.47 17.29
C GLU A 137 -16.90 3.46 18.37
N ARG A 138 -15.74 4.12 18.20
CA ARG A 138 -15.25 5.11 19.16
C ARG A 138 -16.16 6.32 19.29
N HIS A 139 -16.71 6.78 18.18
CA HIS A 139 -17.64 7.91 18.19
C HIS A 139 -18.89 7.60 19.05
N ARG A 140 -19.46 6.40 18.91
CA ARG A 140 -20.63 5.97 19.70
C ARG A 140 -20.33 5.85 21.19
N GLU A 141 -19.17 5.30 21.55
CA GLU A 141 -18.78 5.11 22.96
C GLU A 141 -18.77 6.44 23.73
N HIS A 142 -18.18 7.48 23.13
CA HIS A 142 -18.03 8.79 23.79
C HIS A 142 -19.22 9.73 23.59
N ALA A 143 -20.10 9.49 22.62
CA ALA A 143 -21.37 10.24 22.49
C ALA A 143 -22.27 10.06 23.74
N SER A 144 -22.20 8.89 24.40
CA SER A 144 -22.98 8.59 25.60
C SER A 144 -22.48 9.29 26.88
N ARG A 145 -21.20 9.68 26.92
CA ARG A 145 -20.54 10.28 28.11
C ARG A 145 -20.68 11.80 28.20
N VAL A 146 -21.27 12.46 27.21
CA VAL A 146 -21.37 13.95 27.12
C VAL A 146 -22.63 14.51 27.82
N LEU A 147 -23.48 13.66 28.38
CA LEU A 147 -24.70 14.06 29.09
C LEU A 147 -24.39 14.52 30.53
N GLY A 148 -23.74 15.68 30.70
CA GLY A 148 -23.54 16.21 32.06
C GLY A 148 -22.55 17.35 32.29
N ALA A 149 -22.48 18.40 31.47
CA ALA A 149 -22.00 19.72 31.92
C ALA A 149 -22.17 20.80 30.82
N PRO A 150 -23.16 21.70 30.91
CA PRO A 150 -23.37 22.74 29.90
C PRO A 150 -22.31 23.87 29.88
N GLU A 151 -21.37 23.93 30.84
CA GLU A 151 -20.76 25.22 31.22
C GLU A 151 -19.35 25.53 30.67
N VAL A 152 -18.67 24.65 29.92
CA VAL A 152 -17.39 25.01 29.25
C VAL A 152 -17.27 24.24 27.92
N GLY A 153 -17.73 24.77 26.79
CA GLY A 153 -16.96 25.65 25.90
C GLY A 153 -16.25 24.86 24.78
N SER A 154 -16.59 25.14 23.50
CA SER A 154 -16.16 24.64 22.17
C SER A 154 -15.52 23.25 22.01
N PHE A 155 -14.69 22.77 22.94
CA PHE A 155 -13.96 21.49 22.91
C PHE A 155 -14.81 20.30 22.45
N HIS A 156 -15.92 19.98 23.14
CA HIS A 156 -16.76 18.85 22.77
C HIS A 156 -17.40 19.02 21.39
N HIS A 157 -17.77 20.25 21.03
CA HIS A 157 -18.34 20.58 19.73
C HIS A 157 -17.30 20.48 18.60
N ASP A 158 -16.10 21.03 18.79
CA ASP A 158 -15.00 21.00 17.84
C ASP A 158 -14.49 19.57 17.64
N ARG A 159 -14.35 18.82 18.74
CA ARG A 159 -14.03 17.39 18.73
C ARG A 159 -15.09 16.60 17.97
N SER A 160 -16.38 16.77 18.29
CA SER A 160 -17.48 16.07 17.60
C SER A 160 -17.48 16.40 16.11
N ARG A 161 -17.40 17.68 15.75
CA ARG A 161 -17.35 18.12 14.34
C ARG A 161 -16.20 17.49 13.58
N LEU A 162 -15.00 17.45 14.16
CA LEU A 162 -13.84 16.84 13.53
C LEU A 162 -14.01 15.32 13.41
N MET A 163 -14.45 14.64 14.47
CA MET A 163 -14.76 13.20 14.41
C MET A 163 -15.81 12.88 13.34
N ASP A 164 -16.89 13.67 13.27
CA ASP A 164 -17.94 13.49 12.28
C ASP A 164 -17.43 13.75 10.87
N SER A 165 -16.50 14.70 10.70
CA SER A 165 -15.89 14.98 9.40
C SER A 165 -15.03 13.82 8.92
N VAL A 166 -14.18 13.25 9.80
CA VAL A 166 -13.35 12.08 9.48
C VAL A 166 -14.22 10.86 9.23
N GLY A 167 -15.25 10.64 10.06
CA GLY A 167 -16.20 9.54 9.91
C GLY A 167 -16.97 9.62 8.59
N ARG A 168 -17.45 10.81 8.21
CA ARG A 168 -18.11 11.02 6.89
C ARG A 168 -17.16 10.83 5.73
N GLU A 169 -15.90 11.25 5.85
CA GLU A 169 -14.89 11.02 4.81
C GLU A 169 -14.65 9.53 4.61
N ALA A 170 -14.39 8.82 5.71
CA ALA A 170 -14.16 7.38 5.69
C ALA A 170 -15.37 6.62 5.14
N GLN A 171 -16.59 6.97 5.58
CA GLN A 171 -17.82 6.39 5.07
C GLN A 171 -18.05 6.71 3.60
N ARG A 172 -17.78 7.94 3.16
CA ARG A 172 -17.91 8.31 1.74
C ARG A 172 -16.99 7.47 0.88
N VAL A 173 -15.72 7.30 1.27
CA VAL A 173 -14.77 6.47 0.51
C VAL A 173 -15.31 5.06 0.37
N VAL A 174 -15.81 4.45 1.44
CA VAL A 174 -16.43 3.11 1.41
C VAL A 174 -17.67 3.08 0.51
N ASP A 175 -18.58 4.06 0.63
CA ASP A 175 -19.83 4.13 -0.13
C ASP A 175 -19.61 4.35 -1.62
N THR A 176 -18.57 5.13 -1.98
CA THR A 176 -18.21 5.42 -3.37
C THR A 176 -17.18 4.46 -3.94
N TYR A 177 -16.74 3.46 -3.17
CA TYR A 177 -15.70 2.52 -3.61
C TYR A 177 -16.24 1.58 -4.68
N ASP A 178 -15.98 1.89 -5.95
CA ASP A 178 -16.24 0.98 -7.06
C ASP A 178 -14.98 0.15 -7.32
N LYS A 179 -14.97 -1.09 -6.81
CA LYS A 179 -13.87 -2.04 -7.02
C LYS A 179 -13.52 -2.24 -8.50
N ARG A 180 -14.51 -2.18 -9.40
CA ARG A 180 -14.28 -2.34 -10.83
C ARG A 180 -13.53 -1.13 -11.39
N LEU A 181 -13.94 0.09 -11.02
CA LEU A 181 -13.29 1.32 -11.46
C LEU A 181 -11.85 1.44 -10.91
N GLU A 182 -11.65 1.08 -9.64
CA GLU A 182 -10.32 1.05 -9.03
C GLU A 182 -9.42 0.00 -9.71
N GLY A 183 -9.98 -1.19 -9.98
CA GLY A 183 -9.30 -2.24 -10.73
C GLY A 183 -8.92 -1.81 -12.15
N GLU A 184 -9.83 -1.16 -12.88
CA GLU A 184 -9.57 -0.59 -14.22
C GLU A 184 -8.44 0.45 -14.17
N THR A 185 -8.46 1.35 -13.18
CA THR A 185 -7.43 2.38 -13.01
C THR A 185 -6.04 1.77 -12.76
N ILE A 186 -5.96 0.78 -11.87
CA ILE A 186 -4.71 0.08 -11.58
C ILE A 186 -4.25 -0.75 -12.79
N ALA A 187 -5.18 -1.40 -13.50
CA ALA A 187 -4.89 -2.16 -14.70
C ALA A 187 -4.31 -1.28 -15.80
N ASP A 188 -4.90 -0.11 -16.05
CA ASP A 188 -4.40 0.86 -17.03
C ASP A 188 -3.00 1.35 -16.67
N GLN A 189 -2.75 1.68 -15.40
CA GLN A 189 -1.42 2.08 -14.93
C GLN A 189 -0.39 0.97 -15.06
N ALA A 190 -0.75 -0.26 -14.67
CA ALA A 190 0.10 -1.44 -14.84
C ALA A 190 0.42 -1.69 -16.31
N GLN A 191 -0.56 -1.58 -17.21
CA GLN A 191 -0.36 -1.72 -18.64
C GLN A 191 0.56 -0.65 -19.22
N ILE A 192 0.43 0.60 -18.78
CA ILE A 192 1.30 1.71 -19.19
C ILE A 192 2.73 1.47 -18.72
N ALA A 193 2.93 1.12 -17.44
CA ALA A 193 4.24 0.87 -16.87
C ALA A 193 4.96 -0.29 -17.57
N VAL A 194 4.19 -1.35 -17.84
CA VAL A 194 4.67 -2.52 -18.57
C VAL A 194 4.99 -2.19 -20.03
N ALA A 195 4.15 -1.40 -20.71
CA ALA A 195 4.42 -0.93 -22.07
C ALA A 195 5.65 -0.02 -22.12
N ALA A 196 5.88 0.83 -21.11
CA ALA A 196 7.06 1.66 -20.99
C ALA A 196 8.34 0.82 -20.79
N ALA A 197 8.27 -0.23 -19.95
CA ALA A 197 9.36 -1.18 -19.77
C ALA A 197 9.71 -1.92 -21.08
N ALA A 198 8.70 -2.22 -21.90
CA ALA A 198 8.90 -2.82 -23.22
C ALA A 198 9.46 -1.85 -24.27
N ALA A 199 9.09 -0.57 -24.20
CA ALA A 199 9.62 0.47 -25.09
C ALA A 199 11.14 0.68 -24.91
N ALA A 200 11.66 0.49 -23.69
CA ALA A 200 13.11 0.46 -23.45
C ALA A 200 13.83 -0.72 -24.13
N GLY A 201 13.08 -1.73 -24.61
CA GLY A 201 13.57 -2.92 -25.32
C GLY A 201 13.16 -3.06 -26.78
N GLY A 202 12.39 -2.11 -27.35
CA GLY A 202 12.16 -2.02 -28.81
C GLY A 202 10.75 -2.27 -29.36
N ALA A 203 9.69 -2.40 -28.55
CA ALA A 203 8.30 -2.33 -29.05
C ALA A 203 7.30 -2.02 -27.93
N ALA A 204 6.32 -1.15 -28.20
CA ALA A 204 5.26 -0.78 -27.26
C ALA A 204 3.96 -1.57 -27.51
N VAL A 205 3.09 -1.53 -26.49
CA VAL A 205 1.74 -2.10 -26.34
C VAL A 205 1.72 -3.28 -25.35
N GLY A 206 0.66 -3.37 -24.53
CA GLY A 206 0.52 -4.01 -23.20
C GLY A 206 1.02 -5.44 -22.90
N LEU A 207 0.56 -6.01 -21.77
CA LEU A 207 1.09 -7.25 -21.16
C LEU A 207 1.11 -8.46 -22.12
N GLY A 208 0.00 -8.73 -22.82
CA GLY A 208 -0.08 -9.84 -23.78
C GLY A 208 0.79 -9.66 -25.02
N THR A 209 0.94 -8.43 -25.49
CA THR A 209 1.79 -8.10 -26.64
C THR A 209 3.27 -8.18 -26.30
N ILE A 210 3.70 -7.89 -25.07
CA ILE A 210 5.12 -8.06 -24.70
C ILE A 210 5.52 -9.52 -24.75
N VAL A 211 4.70 -10.42 -24.21
CA VAL A 211 4.98 -11.87 -24.25
C VAL A 211 4.96 -12.34 -25.70
N THR A 212 3.99 -11.89 -26.50
CA THR A 212 3.86 -12.24 -27.91
C THR A 212 5.02 -11.70 -28.76
N ILE A 213 5.45 -10.47 -28.54
CA ILE A 213 6.58 -9.85 -29.25
C ILE A 213 7.89 -10.52 -28.81
N ALA A 214 8.12 -10.69 -27.51
CA ALA A 214 9.30 -11.39 -27.01
C ALA A 214 9.37 -12.81 -27.58
N ALA A 215 8.23 -13.49 -27.66
CA ALA A 215 8.11 -14.78 -28.30
C ALA A 215 8.39 -14.75 -29.80
N SER A 216 7.79 -13.84 -30.56
CA SER A 216 7.99 -13.72 -32.00
C SER A 216 9.42 -13.31 -32.34
N THR A 217 10.03 -12.40 -31.59
CA THR A 217 11.45 -12.01 -31.72
C THR A 217 12.36 -13.17 -31.37
N ALA A 218 12.11 -13.88 -30.25
CA ALA A 218 12.86 -15.08 -29.89
C ALA A 218 12.75 -16.14 -30.99
N ALA A 219 11.55 -16.42 -31.49
CA ALA A 219 11.32 -17.35 -32.59
C ALA A 219 12.06 -16.92 -33.88
N ALA A 220 12.06 -15.62 -34.20
CA ALA A 220 12.75 -15.07 -35.36
C ALA A 220 14.28 -15.19 -35.26
N ASP A 221 14.86 -14.85 -34.10
CA ASP A 221 16.30 -14.95 -33.83
C ASP A 221 16.76 -16.40 -33.84
N ILE A 222 16.00 -17.28 -33.18
CA ILE A 222 16.31 -18.69 -33.09
C ILE A 222 16.22 -19.36 -34.46
N THR A 223 15.15 -19.11 -35.23
CA THR A 223 15.07 -19.62 -36.60
C THR A 223 16.17 -19.06 -37.49
N GLY A 224 16.61 -17.81 -37.27
CA GLY A 224 17.77 -17.21 -37.93
C GLY A 224 19.08 -17.96 -37.62
N ILE A 225 19.34 -18.27 -36.35
CA ILE A 225 20.50 -19.07 -35.90
C ILE A 225 20.48 -20.46 -36.55
N LEU A 226 19.31 -21.05 -36.73
CA LEU A 226 19.15 -22.37 -37.35
C LEU A 226 19.37 -22.31 -38.87
N LEU A 227 18.79 -21.33 -39.58
CA LEU A 227 18.83 -21.23 -41.04
C LEU A 227 20.16 -20.73 -41.60
N ALA A 228 20.81 -19.76 -40.93
CA ALA A 228 22.11 -19.21 -41.35
C ALA A 228 23.22 -20.29 -41.43
N SER A 229 22.97 -21.47 -40.89
CA SER A 229 23.93 -22.54 -40.70
C SER A 229 23.80 -23.73 -41.68
N VAL A 230 22.82 -23.68 -42.61
CA VAL A 230 22.65 -24.63 -43.73
C VAL A 230 23.64 -24.35 -44.87
N VAL A 231 24.09 -23.09 -45.01
CA VAL A 231 24.93 -22.64 -46.12
C VAL A 231 26.37 -23.18 -46.06
N LEU A 232 26.84 -23.69 -44.91
CA LEU A 232 28.27 -23.98 -44.69
C LEU A 232 28.72 -25.44 -44.86
N GLY A 233 27.84 -26.39 -45.21
CA GLY A 233 28.27 -27.73 -45.67
C GLY A 233 29.14 -28.61 -44.73
N VAL A 234 29.40 -28.21 -43.48
CA VAL A 234 30.34 -28.91 -42.58
C VAL A 234 29.63 -29.48 -41.34
N GLY A 235 29.60 -30.81 -41.22
CA GLY A 235 29.84 -31.54 -39.96
C GLY A 235 28.70 -31.71 -38.92
N PHE A 236 28.49 -32.98 -38.54
CA PHE A 236 27.65 -33.53 -37.45
C PHE A 236 27.84 -32.86 -36.06
N LEU A 237 28.91 -32.08 -35.84
CA LEU A 237 29.27 -31.45 -34.56
C LEU A 237 28.69 -30.04 -34.32
N ILE A 238 28.04 -29.42 -35.31
CA ILE A 238 27.51 -28.05 -35.11
C ILE A 238 26.16 -28.06 -34.36
N ILE A 239 25.40 -29.15 -34.40
CA ILE A 239 24.05 -29.24 -33.82
C ILE A 239 24.02 -29.13 -32.29
N PRO A 240 24.93 -29.77 -31.52
CA PRO A 240 24.98 -29.58 -30.07
C PRO A 240 25.27 -28.13 -29.68
N ALA A 241 26.22 -27.48 -30.37
CA ALA A 241 26.57 -26.08 -30.13
C ALA A 241 25.42 -25.13 -30.50
N ARG A 242 24.70 -25.39 -31.60
CA ARG A 242 23.51 -24.62 -32.03
C ARG A 242 22.39 -24.71 -31.01
N ARG A 243 22.12 -25.93 -30.52
CA ARG A 243 21.11 -26.15 -29.47
C ARG A 243 21.45 -25.36 -28.20
N ARG A 244 22.70 -25.40 -27.77
CA ARG A 244 23.16 -24.63 -26.60
C ARG A 244 22.97 -23.12 -26.80
N ARG A 245 23.27 -22.60 -27.99
CA ARG A 245 23.05 -21.17 -28.31
C ARG A 245 21.56 -20.80 -28.30
N ALA A 246 20.70 -21.58 -28.97
CA ALA A 246 19.25 -21.32 -28.98
C ALA A 246 18.65 -21.33 -27.58
N LYS A 247 19.04 -22.30 -26.74
CA LYS A 247 18.66 -22.37 -25.32
C LYS A 247 19.13 -21.14 -24.54
N ALA A 248 20.40 -20.77 -24.67
CA ALA A 248 20.97 -19.60 -23.98
C ALA A 248 20.26 -18.29 -24.38
N THR A 249 19.98 -18.09 -25.67
CA THR A 249 19.24 -16.92 -26.15
C THR A 249 17.81 -16.89 -25.60
N LEU A 250 17.10 -18.01 -25.60
CA LEU A 250 15.75 -18.06 -25.01
C LEU A 250 15.78 -17.72 -23.52
N GLN A 251 16.70 -18.33 -22.78
CA GLN A 251 16.87 -18.08 -21.35
C GLN A 251 17.15 -16.59 -21.08
N GLU A 252 18.05 -15.96 -21.85
CA GLU A 252 18.35 -14.54 -21.75
C GLU A 252 17.08 -13.67 -21.95
N LYS A 253 16.28 -13.97 -22.97
CA LYS A 253 15.04 -13.22 -23.26
C LYS A 253 13.99 -13.41 -22.18
N ILE A 254 13.83 -14.62 -21.64
CA ILE A 254 12.86 -14.89 -20.57
C ILE A 254 13.29 -14.22 -19.27
N VAL A 255 14.59 -14.23 -18.94
CA VAL A 255 15.12 -13.51 -17.78
C VAL A 255 14.91 -12.00 -17.92
N ALA A 256 15.19 -11.44 -19.10
CA ALA A 256 14.95 -10.02 -19.37
C ALA A 256 13.46 -9.67 -19.21
N LEU A 257 12.57 -10.48 -19.80
CA LEU A 257 11.13 -10.31 -19.69
C LEU A 257 10.66 -10.39 -18.23
N ARG A 258 11.15 -11.38 -17.48
CA ARG A 258 10.85 -11.54 -16.06
C ARG A 258 11.24 -10.31 -15.26
N ILE A 259 12.46 -9.80 -15.43
CA ILE A 259 12.96 -8.61 -14.71
C ILE A 259 12.12 -7.38 -15.06
N GLN A 260 11.84 -7.16 -16.34
CA GLN A 260 11.04 -6.01 -16.79
C GLN A 260 9.63 -6.05 -16.20
N LEU A 261 8.97 -7.22 -16.28
CA LEU A 261 7.62 -7.42 -15.77
C LEU A 261 7.56 -7.29 -14.24
N SER A 262 8.49 -7.92 -13.53
CA SER A 262 8.54 -7.84 -12.06
C SER A 262 8.81 -6.42 -11.58
N THR A 263 9.67 -5.69 -12.27
CA THR A 263 10.00 -4.30 -11.92
C THR A 263 8.80 -3.39 -12.16
N ALA A 264 8.19 -3.46 -13.35
CA ALA A 264 7.04 -2.62 -13.68
C ALA A 264 5.86 -2.86 -12.73
N LEU A 265 5.51 -4.13 -12.48
CA LEU A 265 4.42 -4.48 -11.56
C LEU A 265 4.72 -4.08 -10.12
N ARG A 266 5.98 -4.22 -9.68
CA ARG A 266 6.40 -3.80 -8.33
C ARG A 266 6.29 -2.29 -8.15
N THR A 267 6.77 -1.52 -9.12
CA THR A 267 6.69 -0.06 -9.07
C THR A 267 5.24 0.43 -9.01
N GLU A 268 4.34 -0.13 -9.82
CA GLU A 268 2.93 0.27 -9.75
C GLU A 268 2.24 -0.21 -8.47
N PHE A 269 2.59 -1.39 -7.96
CA PHE A 269 2.12 -1.85 -6.65
C PHE A 269 2.56 -0.90 -5.52
N GLU A 270 3.83 -0.52 -5.48
CA GLU A 270 4.37 0.40 -4.48
C GLU A 270 3.66 1.76 -4.56
N ARG A 271 3.45 2.29 -5.77
CA ARG A 271 2.69 3.53 -5.98
C ARG A 271 1.24 3.41 -5.48
N ALA A 272 0.54 2.34 -5.83
CA ALA A 272 -0.85 2.12 -5.41
C ALA A 272 -0.94 1.98 -3.87
N GLN A 273 0.02 1.28 -3.24
CA GLN A 273 0.12 1.16 -1.79
C GLN A 273 0.34 2.52 -1.12
N GLU A 274 1.27 3.33 -1.62
CA GLU A 274 1.54 4.66 -1.10
C GLU A 274 0.31 5.56 -1.22
N GLN A 275 -0.35 5.55 -2.37
CA GLN A 275 -1.55 6.35 -2.61
C GLN A 275 -2.69 5.98 -1.64
N SER A 276 -2.95 4.68 -1.46
CA SER A 276 -3.94 4.18 -0.48
C SER A 276 -3.60 4.67 0.93
N ALA A 277 -2.34 4.49 1.37
CA ALA A 277 -1.93 4.86 2.71
C ALA A 277 -1.94 6.38 2.94
N HIS A 278 -1.63 7.18 1.92
CA HIS A 278 -1.74 8.64 1.96
C HIS A 278 -3.18 9.10 2.11
N ARG A 279 -4.12 8.58 1.30
CA ARG A 279 -5.54 8.94 1.41
C ARG A 279 -6.08 8.70 2.82
N LEU A 280 -5.73 7.58 3.43
CA LEU A 280 -6.16 7.24 4.78
C LEU A 280 -5.52 8.13 5.85
N SER A 281 -4.22 8.40 5.72
CA SER A 281 -3.49 9.31 6.62
C SER A 281 -4.04 10.74 6.55
N ASP A 282 -4.32 11.23 5.35
CA ASP A 282 -4.85 12.58 5.11
C ASP A 282 -6.26 12.74 5.69
N ALA A 283 -7.09 11.70 5.60
CA ALA A 283 -8.43 11.70 6.19
C ALA A 283 -8.39 11.85 7.73
N ILE A 284 -7.45 11.18 8.42
CA ILE A 284 -7.37 11.21 9.90
C ILE A 284 -6.51 12.37 10.44
N ALA A 285 -5.62 12.94 9.63
CA ALA A 285 -4.64 13.93 10.07
C ALA A 285 -5.24 15.18 10.74
N PRO A 286 -6.36 15.78 10.26
CA PRO A 286 -6.97 16.93 10.93
C PRO A 286 -7.36 16.65 12.38
N TYR A 287 -7.94 15.47 12.64
CA TYR A 287 -8.31 15.08 13.99
C TYR A 287 -7.07 14.81 14.86
N GLY A 288 -6.08 14.11 14.32
CA GLY A 288 -4.83 13.86 15.05
C GLY A 288 -4.09 15.14 15.44
N ARG A 289 -4.08 16.16 14.59
CA ARG A 289 -3.52 17.49 14.93
C ARG A 289 -4.32 18.17 16.04
N PHE A 290 -5.64 18.12 15.98
CA PHE A 290 -6.52 18.69 17.01
C PHE A 290 -6.29 18.04 18.37
N VAL A 291 -6.31 16.70 18.45
CA VAL A 291 -6.17 15.97 19.71
C VAL A 291 -4.82 16.29 20.38
N ARG A 292 -3.72 16.29 19.62
CA ARG A 292 -2.39 16.63 20.14
C ARG A 292 -2.30 18.09 20.62
N ALA A 293 -2.90 19.03 19.88
CA ALA A 293 -2.91 20.44 20.26
C ALA A 293 -3.75 20.69 21.53
N GLU A 294 -4.92 20.07 21.63
CA GLU A 294 -5.76 20.16 22.82
C GLU A 294 -5.13 19.48 24.03
N GLU A 295 -4.47 18.33 23.86
CA GLU A 295 -3.77 17.65 24.95
C GLU A 295 -2.72 18.58 25.57
N GLN A 296 -1.88 19.19 24.72
CA GLN A 296 -0.88 20.15 25.18
C GLN A 296 -1.53 21.33 25.91
N ARG A 297 -2.60 21.90 25.35
CA ARG A 297 -3.34 23.02 25.96
C ARG A 297 -3.89 22.66 27.34
N TRP A 298 -4.51 21.50 27.51
CA TRP A 298 -5.08 21.09 28.80
C TRP A 298 -4.01 20.70 29.82
N ARG A 299 -2.89 20.13 29.40
CA ARG A 299 -1.73 19.90 30.27
C ARG A 299 -1.15 21.22 30.76
N ASP A 300 -1.00 22.21 29.89
CA ASP A 300 -0.51 23.54 30.25
C ASP A 300 -1.47 24.22 31.24
N ALA A 301 -2.79 24.18 30.96
CA ALA A 301 -3.80 24.70 31.87
C ALA A 301 -3.77 24.02 33.25
N GLN A 302 -3.62 22.69 33.29
CA GLN A 302 -3.51 21.94 34.55
C GLN A 302 -2.30 22.37 35.36
N ARG A 303 -1.14 22.58 34.72
CA ARG A 303 0.08 23.08 35.39
C ARG A 303 -0.14 24.49 35.95
N THR A 304 -0.71 25.40 35.15
CA THR A 304 -1.01 26.78 35.59
C THR A 304 -1.98 26.79 36.77
N LEU A 305 -3.05 26.00 36.73
CA LEU A 305 -4.02 25.91 37.82
C LEU A 305 -3.39 25.37 39.11
N ALA A 306 -2.51 24.38 39.01
CA ALA A 306 -1.75 23.87 40.16
C ALA A 306 -0.88 24.97 40.77
N THR A 307 -0.11 25.71 39.96
CA THR A 307 0.72 26.82 40.43
C THR A 307 -0.11 27.91 41.13
N LEU A 308 -1.23 28.33 40.52
CA LEU A 308 -2.11 29.35 41.09
C LEU A 308 -2.73 28.89 42.41
N ARG A 309 -3.15 27.63 42.50
CA ARG A 309 -3.68 27.05 43.74
C ARG A 309 -2.63 27.05 44.84
N ASP A 310 -1.40 26.64 44.53
CA ASP A 310 -0.32 26.58 45.51
C ASP A 310 0.04 28.00 46.02
N GLN A 311 0.06 29.00 45.12
CA GLN A 311 0.24 30.43 45.48
C GLN A 311 -0.89 30.97 46.37
N MET A 312 -2.16 30.70 46.02
CA MET A 312 -3.31 31.14 46.81
C MET A 312 -3.34 30.49 48.19
N THR A 313 -3.00 29.20 48.27
CA THR A 313 -2.92 28.46 49.54
C THR A 313 -1.79 29.00 50.42
N GLY A 314 -0.61 29.29 49.83
CA GLY A 314 0.50 29.94 50.53
C GLY A 314 0.14 31.33 51.05
N THR A 315 -0.56 32.14 50.25
CA THR A 315 -1.02 33.48 50.66
C THR A 315 -2.06 33.41 51.79
N LEU A 316 -2.99 32.46 51.72
CA LEU A 316 -3.96 32.22 52.81
C LEU A 316 -3.27 31.79 54.10
N ALA A 317 -2.24 30.94 54.03
CA ALA A 317 -1.46 30.53 55.20
C ALA A 317 -0.71 31.71 55.84
N GLN A 318 -0.11 32.60 55.03
CA GLN A 318 0.55 33.82 55.51
C GLN A 318 -0.43 34.79 56.18
N LEU A 319 -1.64 34.95 55.63
CA LEU A 319 -2.69 35.80 56.20
C LEU A 319 -3.31 35.24 57.48
N ALA A 320 -3.16 33.94 57.73
CA ALA A 320 -3.67 33.24 58.92
C ALA A 320 -2.67 33.19 60.08
N GLN A 321 -1.39 33.53 59.87
CA GLN A 321 -0.42 33.67 60.95
C GLN A 321 -0.73 34.95 61.77
N PRO A 322 -0.83 34.87 63.11
CA PRO A 322 -1.06 36.04 63.94
C PRO A 322 0.14 37.01 63.80
N ALA A 323 -0.16 38.30 63.69
CA ALA A 323 0.84 39.36 63.76
C ALA A 323 1.33 39.52 65.21
N ASP A 324 2.02 38.52 65.75
CA ASP A 324 2.66 38.56 67.07
C ASP A 324 4.14 38.21 66.93
N ALA A 325 4.94 39.23 66.59
CA ALA A 325 6.35 39.40 66.96
C ALA A 325 6.84 40.76 66.46
N ALA A 326 6.33 41.85 67.05
CA ALA A 326 6.98 43.16 67.03
C ALA A 326 6.80 43.80 68.40
#